data_AF-A0A399SMQ1-F1
#
_entry.id   AF-A0A399SMQ1-F1
#
_cell.length_a   1.000
_cell.length_b   1.000
_cell.length_c   1.000
_cell.angle_alpha   90.00
_cell.angle_beta   90.00
_cell.angle_gamma   90.00
#
_symmetry.space_group_name_H-M   'P 1'
#
loop_
_entity.id
_entity.type
_entity.pdbx_description
1 polymer ?
#
loop_
_entity_poly.entity_id
_entity_poly.type
_entity_poly.pdbx_seq_one_letter_code
_entity_poly.pdbx_strand_id
1 'polypeptide(L)'
;LRQPLAVGRRRRSLAREQYRVEHMGVPDGVEFLATGGGWTVLAALLLSAVMWLPRLTGTALVGGQLLPLGPSAGALWAQVGIGVRGSGAGPVAPSDPFAYVLAVLGSVTAWDPSLAVLGLFVAALPLAALAAWLCAAQLTRNSWLRALAALVWTLAPTLLIALGEGRLPAVLAHLLLPWLALAVLRAPRSWSASAVAGILMAAVGASAPSLVPAVLVLWVVATVRAGRRAGRLVTIPVPLLALVAPLVAYRVMQGQPLALAADPAVPAGFTPADVPGLALGFPTAGLGGWADLVDGLGLGLPGAVPLIAVA
;
A
#
# COMPACT_ATOMS: atom_id res chain seq x y z
N LEU A 1 23.56 45.64 36.96
CA LEU A 1 22.21 45.20 36.52
C LEU A 1 22.29 43.74 36.04
N ARG A 2 21.88 42.77 36.86
CA ARG A 2 21.89 41.35 36.49
C ARG A 2 20.69 41.10 35.55
N GLN A 3 20.95 40.88 34.27
CA GLN A 3 19.89 40.56 33.32
C GLN A 3 19.23 39.22 33.72
N PRO A 4 17.90 39.13 33.74
CA PRO A 4 17.20 37.90 34.10
C PRO A 4 17.52 36.79 33.09
N LEU A 5 17.85 35.59 33.59
CA LEU A 5 18.28 34.42 32.79
C LEU A 5 17.31 34.05 31.66
N ALA A 6 16.04 34.43 31.78
CA ALA A 6 15.01 34.26 30.75
C ALA A 6 15.33 35.02 29.45
N VAL A 7 15.90 36.22 29.55
CA VAL A 7 16.26 37.06 28.38
C VAL A 7 17.43 36.44 27.62
N GLY A 8 18.41 35.86 28.34
CA GLY A 8 19.52 35.13 27.73
C GLY A 8 19.11 33.81 27.06
N ARG A 9 18.03 33.16 27.50
CA ARG A 9 17.45 31.99 26.82
C ARG A 9 16.72 32.40 25.54
N ARG A 10 15.93 33.48 25.60
CA ARG A 10 15.19 34.01 24.44
C ARG A 10 16.11 34.54 23.35
N ARG A 11 17.19 35.23 23.70
CA ARG A 11 18.21 35.64 22.71
C ARG A 11 18.88 34.45 22.03
N ARG A 12 19.18 33.38 22.77
CA ARG A 12 19.77 32.17 22.19
C ARG A 12 18.78 31.38 21.34
N SER A 13 17.49 31.37 21.66
CA SER A 13 16.48 30.77 20.79
C SER A 13 16.30 31.56 19.50
N LEU A 14 16.22 32.89 19.59
CA LEU A 14 16.09 33.77 18.43
C LEU A 14 17.34 33.72 17.53
N ALA A 15 18.54 33.72 18.10
CA ALA A 15 19.77 33.56 17.31
C ALA A 15 19.84 32.20 16.60
N ARG A 16 19.30 31.13 17.21
CA ARG A 16 19.18 29.81 16.56
C ARG A 16 18.11 29.78 15.47
N GLU A 17 17.02 30.52 15.64
CA GLU A 17 15.98 30.68 14.62
C GLU A 17 16.47 31.53 13.46
N GLN A 18 17.16 32.63 13.72
CA GLN A 18 17.77 33.49 12.71
C GLN A 18 18.85 32.74 11.94
N TYR A 19 19.77 32.05 12.63
CA TYR A 19 20.76 31.19 11.97
C TYR A 19 20.08 30.09 11.12
N ARG A 20 18.96 29.53 11.60
CA ARG A 20 18.18 28.55 10.85
C ARG A 20 17.53 29.16 9.61
N VAL A 21 16.98 30.36 9.68
CA VAL A 21 16.36 31.05 8.54
C VAL A 21 17.40 31.54 7.53
N GLU A 22 18.57 31.95 8.01
CA GLU A 22 19.65 32.51 7.20
C GLU A 22 20.48 31.41 6.51
N HIS A 23 20.64 30.23 7.14
CA HIS A 23 21.41 29.11 6.58
C HIS A 23 20.54 27.98 6.04
N MET A 24 19.27 27.87 6.46
CA MET A 24 18.26 27.15 5.70
C MET A 24 17.51 28.20 4.88
N GLY A 25 18.00 28.48 3.67
CA GLY A 25 17.06 28.80 2.60
C GLY A 25 15.96 27.75 2.69
N VAL A 26 14.70 28.19 2.81
CA VAL A 26 13.52 27.33 2.92
C VAL A 26 13.78 26.14 1.99
N PRO A 27 13.97 24.90 2.49
CA PRO A 27 14.22 23.80 1.58
C PRO A 27 12.97 23.74 0.72
N ASP A 28 13.13 24.05 -0.58
CA ASP A 28 12.04 24.02 -1.55
C ASP A 28 11.31 22.70 -1.34
N GLY A 29 10.08 22.81 -0.85
CA GLY A 29 9.19 21.65 -0.79
C GLY A 29 9.21 21.06 -2.19
N VAL A 30 9.44 19.76 -2.30
CA VAL A 30 9.61 19.07 -3.58
C VAL A 30 8.61 19.65 -4.56
N GLU A 31 9.06 20.44 -5.54
CA GLU A 31 8.16 21.19 -6.41
C GLU A 31 7.49 20.17 -7.33
N PHE A 32 6.44 19.52 -6.83
CA PHE A 32 5.85 18.32 -7.42
C PHE A 32 5.42 18.58 -8.86
N LEU A 33 4.91 19.79 -9.12
CA LEU A 33 4.52 20.23 -10.46
C LEU A 33 5.75 20.57 -11.32
N ALA A 34 6.74 21.30 -10.81
CA ALA A 34 7.92 21.72 -11.59
C ALA A 34 8.89 20.56 -11.89
N THR A 35 8.95 19.56 -11.01
CA THR A 35 9.86 18.41 -11.11
C THR A 35 9.26 17.20 -11.86
N GLY A 36 8.13 17.40 -12.55
CA GLY A 36 7.50 16.42 -13.43
C GLY A 36 6.53 15.44 -12.74
N GLY A 37 6.34 15.53 -11.42
CA GLY A 37 5.40 14.68 -10.67
C GLY A 37 3.96 14.84 -11.15
N GLY A 38 3.53 16.08 -11.40
CA GLY A 38 2.19 16.37 -11.93
C GLY A 38 1.90 15.65 -13.25
N TRP A 39 2.85 15.68 -14.19
CA TRP A 39 2.73 14.99 -15.48
C TRP A 39 2.72 13.47 -15.32
N THR A 40 3.52 12.90 -14.42
CA THR A 40 3.53 11.45 -14.19
C THR A 40 2.19 10.94 -13.64
N VAL A 41 1.58 11.66 -12.69
CA VAL A 41 0.28 11.29 -12.13
C VAL A 41 -0.85 11.52 -13.14
N LEU A 42 -0.78 12.60 -13.92
CA LEU A 42 -1.74 12.84 -15.00
C LEU A 42 -1.69 11.74 -16.06
N ALA A 43 -0.50 11.30 -16.48
CA ALA A 43 -0.36 10.19 -17.42
C ALA A 43 -0.94 8.88 -16.87
N ALA A 44 -0.68 8.57 -15.59
CA ALA A 44 -1.26 7.41 -14.92
C ALA A 44 -2.80 7.51 -14.77
N LEU A 45 -3.32 8.72 -14.54
CA LEU A 45 -4.77 8.98 -14.49
C LEU A 45 -5.41 8.74 -15.86
N LEU A 46 -4.81 9.25 -16.94
CA LEU A 46 -5.27 9.03 -18.30
C LEU A 46 -5.24 7.54 -18.66
N LEU A 47 -4.16 6.84 -18.31
CA LEU A 47 -4.06 5.39 -18.51
C LEU A 47 -5.18 4.64 -17.77
N SER A 48 -5.44 5.01 -16.51
CA SER A 48 -6.53 4.43 -15.73
C SER A 48 -7.89 4.70 -16.36
N ALA A 49 -8.11 5.93 -16.84
CA ALA A 49 -9.33 6.32 -17.53
C ALA A 49 -9.56 5.47 -18.78
N VAL A 50 -8.54 5.30 -19.64
CA VAL A 50 -8.66 4.43 -20.83
C VAL A 50 -8.97 2.99 -20.44
N MET A 51 -8.33 2.47 -19.39
CA MET A 51 -8.53 1.10 -18.93
C MET A 51 -9.94 0.84 -18.36
N TRP A 52 -10.53 1.82 -17.67
CA TRP A 52 -11.79 1.63 -16.93
C TRP A 52 -13.03 2.19 -17.62
N LEU A 53 -12.96 3.31 -18.36
CA LEU A 53 -14.15 3.94 -18.97
C LEU A 53 -14.99 2.98 -19.84
N PRO A 54 -14.39 2.15 -20.72
CA PRO A 54 -15.15 1.19 -21.53
C PRO A 54 -15.88 0.13 -20.69
N ARG A 55 -15.42 -0.14 -19.46
CA ARG A 55 -15.98 -1.15 -18.56
C ARG A 55 -17.11 -0.60 -17.68
N LEU A 56 -17.26 0.73 -17.59
CA LEU A 56 -18.32 1.38 -16.80
C LEU A 56 -19.70 1.33 -17.46
N THR A 57 -19.78 1.00 -18.76
CA THR A 57 -21.04 0.86 -19.49
C THR A 57 -21.65 -0.54 -19.38
N GLY A 58 -20.88 -1.53 -18.91
CA GLY A 58 -21.36 -2.86 -18.54
C GLY A 58 -21.93 -2.89 -17.13
N THR A 59 -22.91 -3.74 -16.87
CA THR A 59 -23.54 -3.88 -15.54
C THR A 59 -22.54 -4.48 -14.54
N ALA A 60 -21.92 -3.59 -13.76
CA ALA A 60 -21.07 -3.84 -12.60
C ALA A 60 -19.71 -4.52 -12.87
N LEU A 61 -18.69 -4.15 -12.07
CA LEU A 61 -17.48 -4.96 -11.92
C LEU A 61 -17.85 -6.27 -11.21
N VAL A 62 -18.45 -7.18 -11.96
CA VAL A 62 -18.72 -8.55 -11.53
C VAL A 62 -17.69 -9.41 -12.23
N GLY A 63 -16.65 -9.79 -11.49
CA GLY A 63 -15.56 -10.62 -12.02
C GLY A 63 -14.37 -10.67 -11.07
N GLY A 64 -13.70 -11.81 -11.03
CA GLY A 64 -12.55 -12.05 -10.17
C GLY A 64 -12.94 -12.38 -8.72
N GLN A 65 -12.13 -11.89 -7.77
CA GLN A 65 -12.27 -12.18 -6.34
C GLN A 65 -13.08 -11.12 -5.55
N LEU A 66 -13.64 -10.10 -6.23
CA LEU A 66 -14.44 -9.06 -5.59
C LEU A 66 -15.85 -9.58 -5.28
N LEU A 67 -16.08 -10.00 -4.03
CA LEU A 67 -17.43 -10.21 -3.53
C LEU A 67 -18.07 -8.84 -3.20
N PRO A 68 -19.38 -8.66 -3.48
CA PRO A 68 -20.10 -7.48 -3.05
C PRO A 68 -19.96 -7.27 -1.53
N LEU A 69 -19.63 -6.04 -1.14
CA LEU A 69 -19.55 -5.68 0.27
C LEU A 69 -20.95 -5.55 0.86
N GLY A 70 -21.05 -5.68 2.20
CA GLY A 70 -22.32 -5.51 2.91
C GLY A 70 -22.99 -4.15 2.64
N PRO A 71 -24.30 -4.02 2.88
CA PRO A 71 -25.11 -2.89 2.41
C PRO A 71 -24.78 -1.54 3.08
N SER A 72 -23.92 -1.51 4.08
CA SER A 72 -23.52 -0.28 4.77
C SER A 72 -22.21 -0.45 5.53
N ALA A 73 -21.58 0.66 5.90
CA ALA A 73 -20.40 0.65 6.78
C ALA A 73 -20.71 0.01 8.16
N GLY A 74 -21.93 0.18 8.69
CA GLY A 74 -22.35 -0.47 9.93
C GLY A 74 -22.29 -2.00 9.84
N ALA A 75 -22.70 -2.56 8.70
CA ALA A 75 -22.59 -4.00 8.45
C ALA A 75 -21.13 -4.47 8.38
N LEU A 76 -20.21 -3.65 7.86
CA LEU A 76 -18.77 -3.96 7.87
C LEU A 76 -18.18 -3.91 9.28
N TRP A 77 -18.48 -2.87 10.05
CA TRP A 77 -18.00 -2.75 11.44
C TRP A 77 -18.58 -3.83 12.36
N ALA A 78 -19.78 -4.34 12.09
CA ALA A 78 -20.34 -5.48 12.82
C ALA A 78 -19.59 -6.80 12.59
N GLN A 79 -18.83 -6.91 11.49
CA GLN A 79 -18.00 -8.10 11.19
C GLN A 79 -16.63 -8.06 11.85
N VAL A 80 -16.22 -6.92 12.40
CA VAL A 80 -14.90 -6.70 12.97
C VAL A 80 -14.81 -7.25 14.41
N GLY A 81 -13.65 -7.80 14.79
CA GLY A 81 -13.40 -8.29 16.15
C GLY A 81 -13.73 -9.77 16.33
N ILE A 82 -14.15 -10.17 17.53
CA ILE A 82 -14.47 -11.58 17.84
C ILE A 82 -15.98 -11.77 17.73
N GLY A 83 -16.40 -12.72 16.90
CA GLY A 83 -17.82 -12.98 16.65
C GLY A 83 -18.07 -14.35 16.03
N VAL A 84 -19.35 -14.69 15.84
CA VAL A 84 -19.77 -15.92 15.18
C VAL A 84 -19.42 -15.87 13.69
N ARG A 85 -18.75 -16.90 13.17
CA ARG A 85 -18.28 -16.98 11.78
C ARG A 85 -18.91 -18.14 11.02
N GLY A 86 -19.30 -17.93 9.77
CA GLY A 86 -19.96 -18.94 8.93
C GLY A 86 -21.49 -18.85 8.96
N SER A 87 -22.16 -19.72 8.22
CA SER A 87 -23.63 -19.79 8.19
C SER A 87 -24.19 -20.59 9.37
N GLY A 88 -25.20 -20.06 10.06
CA GLY A 88 -25.86 -20.74 11.19
C GLY A 88 -25.15 -20.53 12.53
N ALA A 89 -25.12 -21.55 13.40
CA ALA A 89 -24.42 -21.53 14.69
C ALA A 89 -22.91 -21.79 14.50
N GLY A 90 -22.25 -20.92 13.77
CA GLY A 90 -20.82 -21.04 13.49
C GLY A 90 -19.92 -20.84 14.71
N PRO A 91 -18.62 -21.20 14.63
CA PRO A 91 -17.69 -21.00 15.73
C PRO A 91 -17.49 -19.50 16.03
N VAL A 92 -17.30 -19.18 17.31
CA VAL A 92 -16.84 -17.86 17.73
C VAL A 92 -15.34 -17.76 17.44
N ALA A 93 -14.96 -16.91 16.50
CA ALA A 93 -13.58 -16.73 16.09
C ALA A 93 -13.25 -15.25 15.82
N PRO A 94 -11.99 -14.83 16.02
CA PRO A 94 -11.52 -13.51 15.59
C PRO A 94 -11.73 -13.32 14.09
N SER A 95 -12.07 -12.09 13.68
CA SER A 95 -12.09 -11.69 12.27
C SER A 95 -10.69 -11.73 11.67
N ASP A 96 -10.63 -11.85 10.35
CA ASP A 96 -9.42 -11.52 9.61
C ASP A 96 -9.03 -10.04 9.87
N PRO A 97 -7.75 -9.72 10.12
CA PRO A 97 -7.24 -8.34 10.24
C PRO A 97 -7.67 -7.42 9.10
N PHE A 98 -7.81 -7.95 7.88
CA PHE A 98 -8.25 -7.20 6.71
C PHE A 98 -9.68 -6.66 6.84
N ALA A 99 -10.54 -7.29 7.66
CA ALA A 99 -11.89 -6.78 7.91
C ALA A 99 -11.88 -5.37 8.51
N TYR A 100 -10.87 -5.03 9.32
CA TYR A 100 -10.68 -3.68 9.84
C TYR A 100 -10.34 -2.69 8.72
N VAL A 101 -9.46 -3.09 7.79
CA VAL A 101 -9.07 -2.26 6.64
C VAL A 101 -10.29 -2.02 5.73
N LEU A 102 -11.10 -3.05 5.48
CA LEU A 102 -12.34 -2.94 4.72
C LEU A 102 -13.37 -2.05 5.42
N ALA A 103 -13.54 -2.16 6.74
CA ALA A 103 -14.47 -1.33 7.48
C ALA A 103 -14.07 0.16 7.41
N VAL A 104 -12.77 0.46 7.53
CA VAL A 104 -12.25 1.84 7.36
C VAL A 104 -12.45 2.34 5.93
N LEU A 105 -12.09 1.54 4.92
CA LEU A 105 -12.25 1.91 3.51
C LEU A 105 -13.73 2.12 3.14
N GLY A 106 -14.60 1.18 3.51
CA GLY A 106 -16.03 1.23 3.26
C GLY A 106 -16.77 2.34 4.02
N SER A 107 -16.17 2.88 5.08
CA SER A 107 -16.71 4.06 5.78
C SER A 107 -16.62 5.34 4.95
N VAL A 108 -15.78 5.38 3.90
CA VAL A 108 -15.70 6.52 2.96
C VAL A 108 -17.03 6.69 2.20
N THR A 109 -17.69 5.58 1.84
CA THR A 109 -19.01 5.55 1.21
C THR A 109 -19.97 4.78 2.09
N ALA A 110 -20.28 5.34 3.26
CA ALA A 110 -20.97 4.61 4.33
C ALA A 110 -22.33 3.98 3.93
N TRP A 111 -22.99 4.54 2.91
CA TRP A 111 -24.25 4.06 2.33
C TRP A 111 -24.09 2.94 1.31
N ASP A 112 -22.93 2.83 0.66
CA ASP A 112 -22.60 1.75 -0.28
C ASP A 112 -21.07 1.55 -0.30
N PRO A 113 -20.53 0.67 0.56
CA PRO A 113 -19.10 0.41 0.65
C PRO A 113 -18.46 -0.05 -0.66
N SER A 114 -19.24 -0.62 -1.58
CA SER A 114 -18.73 -1.08 -2.88
C SER A 114 -18.24 0.08 -3.75
N LEU A 115 -18.81 1.29 -3.58
CA LEU A 115 -18.36 2.49 -4.29
C LEU A 115 -16.95 2.92 -3.89
N ALA A 116 -16.57 2.81 -2.62
CA ALA A 116 -15.20 3.10 -2.17
C ALA A 116 -14.19 2.16 -2.83
N VAL A 117 -14.53 0.87 -2.98
CA VAL A 117 -13.68 -0.12 -3.67
C VAL A 117 -13.57 0.21 -5.15
N LEU A 118 -14.69 0.49 -5.83
CA LEU A 118 -14.69 0.92 -7.23
C LEU A 118 -13.81 2.17 -7.43
N GLY A 119 -14.00 3.20 -6.60
CA GLY A 119 -13.21 4.43 -6.66
C GLY A 119 -11.72 4.16 -6.44
N LEU A 120 -11.37 3.27 -5.52
CA LEU A 120 -9.98 2.86 -5.29
C LEU A 120 -9.39 2.16 -6.52
N PHE A 121 -10.11 1.25 -7.16
CA PHE A 121 -9.65 0.53 -8.36
C PHE A 121 -9.42 1.48 -9.54
N VAL A 122 -10.33 2.44 -9.74
CA VAL A 122 -10.17 3.49 -10.75
C VAL A 122 -9.01 4.42 -10.41
N ALA A 123 -8.77 4.70 -9.14
CA ALA A 123 -7.65 5.54 -8.68
C ALA A 123 -6.33 4.78 -8.50
N ALA A 124 -6.28 3.46 -8.71
CA ALA A 124 -5.12 2.65 -8.32
C ALA A 124 -3.83 3.07 -9.05
N LEU A 125 -3.88 3.22 -10.38
CA LEU A 125 -2.70 3.63 -11.16
C LEU A 125 -2.19 5.04 -10.79
N PRO A 126 -3.02 6.11 -10.72
CA PRO A 126 -2.53 7.42 -10.32
C PRO A 126 -2.04 7.45 -8.85
N LEU A 127 -2.66 6.69 -7.94
CA LEU A 127 -2.19 6.58 -6.56
C LEU A 127 -0.84 5.86 -6.47
N ALA A 128 -0.64 4.78 -7.25
CA ALA A 128 0.62 4.06 -7.34
C ALA A 128 1.75 4.98 -7.86
N ALA A 129 1.48 5.73 -8.93
CA ALA A 129 2.42 6.68 -9.51
C ALA A 129 2.81 7.78 -8.52
N LEU A 130 1.82 8.37 -7.84
CA LEU A 130 2.04 9.41 -6.83
C LEU A 130 2.91 8.90 -5.68
N ALA A 131 2.57 7.75 -5.12
CA ALA A 131 3.26 7.17 -3.97
C ALA A 131 4.73 6.84 -4.31
N ALA A 132 4.94 6.19 -5.46
CA ALA A 132 6.27 5.82 -5.94
C ALA A 132 7.12 7.05 -6.29
N TRP A 133 6.54 8.06 -6.93
CA TRP A 133 7.25 9.31 -7.24
C TRP A 133 7.71 10.02 -5.96
N LEU A 134 6.83 10.15 -4.96
CA LEU A 134 7.14 10.79 -3.68
C LEU A 134 8.19 10.02 -2.89
N CYS A 135 8.12 8.68 -2.92
CA CYS A 135 9.14 7.83 -2.31
C CYS A 135 10.50 8.00 -3.01
N ALA A 136 10.54 7.98 -4.35
CA ALA A 136 11.75 8.16 -5.14
C ALA A 136 12.36 9.57 -4.95
N ALA A 137 11.54 10.60 -4.74
CA ALA A 137 12.00 11.96 -4.48
C ALA A 137 12.85 12.08 -3.19
N GLN A 138 12.70 11.15 -2.24
CA GLN A 138 13.55 11.09 -1.05
C GLN A 138 14.92 10.45 -1.31
N LEU A 139 15.05 9.66 -2.37
CA LEU A 139 16.23 8.85 -2.68
C LEU A 139 17.12 9.52 -3.73
N THR A 140 16.52 10.27 -4.67
CA THR A 140 17.25 10.89 -5.78
C THR A 140 16.78 12.31 -6.08
N ARG A 141 17.71 13.15 -6.53
CA ARG A 141 17.45 14.51 -7.03
C ARG A 141 17.04 14.54 -8.50
N ASN A 142 17.32 13.48 -9.26
CA ASN A 142 17.05 13.42 -10.70
C ASN A 142 15.56 13.12 -10.96
N SER A 143 14.84 14.03 -11.62
CA SER A 143 13.42 13.91 -11.95
C SER A 143 13.11 12.72 -12.86
N TRP A 144 14.01 12.40 -13.81
CA TRP A 144 13.84 11.26 -14.70
C TRP A 144 13.82 9.93 -13.93
N LEU A 145 14.73 9.77 -12.96
CA LEU A 145 14.75 8.56 -12.13
C LEU A 145 13.50 8.43 -11.24
N ARG A 146 12.90 9.55 -10.82
CA ARG A 146 11.62 9.54 -10.08
C ARG A 146 10.46 9.13 -10.99
N ALA A 147 10.43 9.64 -12.21
CA ALA A 147 9.42 9.27 -13.20
C ALA A 147 9.54 7.79 -13.59
N LEU A 148 10.77 7.29 -13.79
CA LEU A 148 11.03 5.88 -14.05
C LEU A 148 10.57 4.99 -12.89
N ALA A 149 10.88 5.37 -11.64
CA ALA A 149 10.40 4.63 -10.47
C ALA A 149 8.87 4.61 -10.38
N ALA A 150 8.21 5.74 -10.67
CA ALA A 150 6.76 5.82 -10.73
C ALA A 150 6.17 4.94 -11.83
N LEU A 151 6.77 4.94 -13.02
CA LEU A 151 6.36 4.12 -14.15
C LEU A 151 6.49 2.63 -13.83
N VAL A 152 7.66 2.20 -13.37
CA VAL A 152 7.94 0.79 -13.02
C VAL A 152 7.01 0.31 -11.90
N TRP A 153 6.72 1.14 -10.90
CA TRP A 153 5.81 0.77 -9.81
C TRP A 153 4.35 0.70 -10.24
N THR A 154 3.91 1.63 -11.09
CA THR A 154 2.53 1.73 -11.58
C THR A 154 2.21 0.62 -12.56
N LEU A 155 3.20 0.20 -13.34
CA LEU A 155 3.03 -0.85 -14.34
C LEU A 155 3.65 -2.18 -13.87
N ALA A 156 3.85 -2.34 -12.57
CA ALA A 156 4.35 -3.60 -12.02
C ALA A 156 3.36 -4.74 -12.32
N PRO A 157 3.83 -5.93 -12.77
CA PRO A 157 2.96 -7.08 -13.03
C PRO A 157 2.07 -7.45 -11.84
N THR A 158 2.59 -7.31 -10.63
CA THR A 158 1.86 -7.57 -9.38
C THR A 158 0.60 -6.71 -9.24
N LEU A 159 0.66 -5.44 -9.62
CA LEU A 159 -0.49 -4.53 -9.55
C LEU A 159 -1.49 -4.81 -10.67
N LEU A 160 -0.99 -4.98 -11.89
CA LEU A 160 -1.84 -5.20 -13.07
C LEU A 160 -2.64 -6.51 -12.95
N ILE A 161 -2.00 -7.60 -12.53
CA ILE A 161 -2.69 -8.87 -12.25
C ILE A 161 -3.69 -8.70 -11.10
N ALA A 162 -3.32 -8.03 -10.01
CA ALA A 162 -4.23 -7.82 -8.89
C ALA A 162 -5.47 -7.00 -9.29
N LEU A 163 -5.33 -6.02 -10.17
CA LEU A 163 -6.44 -5.26 -10.73
C LEU A 163 -7.31 -6.11 -11.66
N GLY A 164 -6.71 -6.92 -12.53
CA GLY A 164 -7.42 -7.82 -13.43
C GLY A 164 -8.20 -8.93 -12.72
N GLU A 165 -7.62 -9.51 -11.67
CA GLU A 165 -8.24 -10.57 -10.86
C GLU A 165 -9.18 -10.04 -9.76
N GLY A 166 -9.28 -8.72 -9.58
CA GLY A 166 -10.09 -8.14 -8.51
C GLY A 166 -9.56 -8.44 -7.10
N ARG A 167 -8.24 -8.59 -6.93
CA ARG A 167 -7.59 -8.89 -5.64
C ARG A 167 -7.38 -7.63 -4.82
N LEU A 168 -8.45 -7.11 -4.23
CA LEU A 168 -8.43 -5.89 -3.40
C LEU A 168 -7.32 -5.86 -2.33
N PRO A 169 -7.05 -6.92 -1.54
CA PRO A 169 -5.97 -6.89 -0.55
C PRO A 169 -4.58 -6.69 -1.19
N ALA A 170 -4.32 -7.33 -2.34
CA ALA A 170 -3.06 -7.19 -3.07
C ALA A 170 -2.90 -5.78 -3.67
N VAL A 171 -3.97 -5.21 -4.22
CA VAL A 171 -4.00 -3.81 -4.69
C VAL A 171 -3.67 -2.87 -3.54
N LEU A 172 -4.34 -3.00 -2.39
CA LEU A 172 -4.09 -2.16 -1.22
C LEU A 172 -2.66 -2.28 -0.72
N ALA A 173 -2.13 -3.50 -0.57
CA ALA A 173 -0.74 -3.71 -0.16
C ALA A 173 0.23 -3.00 -1.11
N HIS A 174 0.08 -3.18 -2.42
CA HIS A 174 0.93 -2.56 -3.45
C HIS A 174 0.87 -1.02 -3.41
N LEU A 175 -0.31 -0.44 -3.20
CA LEU A 175 -0.48 1.00 -3.09
C LEU A 175 0.17 1.57 -1.81
N LEU A 176 0.08 0.84 -0.69
CA LEU A 176 0.55 1.30 0.62
C LEU A 176 2.07 1.15 0.82
N LEU A 177 2.73 0.24 0.10
CA LEU A 177 4.16 -0.03 0.27
C LEU A 177 5.08 1.20 0.06
N PRO A 178 4.92 2.03 -0.99
CA PRO A 178 5.75 3.22 -1.15
C PRO A 178 5.48 4.27 -0.06
N TRP A 179 4.23 4.39 0.40
CA TRP A 179 3.88 5.27 1.52
C TRP A 179 4.52 4.80 2.82
N LEU A 180 4.53 3.48 3.07
CA LEU A 180 5.19 2.89 4.22
C LEU A 180 6.69 3.18 4.19
N ALA A 181 7.35 2.95 3.04
CA ALA A 181 8.77 3.26 2.86
C ALA A 181 9.06 4.75 3.11
N LEU A 182 8.25 5.66 2.55
CA LEU A 182 8.35 7.09 2.78
C LEU A 182 8.22 7.46 4.27
N ALA A 183 7.25 6.86 4.97
CA ALA A 183 7.03 7.10 6.39
C ALA A 183 8.19 6.56 7.25
N VAL A 184 8.71 5.36 6.96
CA VAL A 184 9.87 4.76 7.64
C VAL A 184 11.12 5.62 7.44
N LEU A 185 11.37 6.15 6.25
CA LEU A 185 12.51 7.05 5.98
C LEU A 185 12.44 8.35 6.81
N ARG A 186 11.23 8.80 7.17
CA ARG A 186 10.99 10.02 7.96
C ARG A 186 10.89 9.75 9.46
N ALA A 187 10.57 8.53 9.88
CA ALA A 187 10.39 8.12 11.28
C ALA A 187 11.55 8.47 12.24
N PRO A 188 12.85 8.36 11.86
CA PRO A 188 13.94 8.73 12.76
C PRO A 188 13.90 10.21 13.18
N ARG A 189 13.25 11.07 12.38
CA ARG A 189 13.21 12.53 12.58
C ARG A 189 11.89 13.02 13.17
N SER A 190 10.81 12.25 13.08
CA SER A 190 9.49 12.63 13.60
C SER A 190 8.73 11.48 14.26
N TRP A 191 8.16 11.73 15.44
CA TRP A 191 7.24 10.80 16.10
C TRP A 191 5.94 10.62 15.30
N SER A 192 5.42 11.68 14.67
CA SER A 192 4.24 11.56 13.82
C SER A 192 4.50 10.66 12.60
N ALA A 193 5.70 10.74 12.01
CA ALA A 193 6.08 9.86 10.90
C ALA A 193 6.20 8.40 11.33
N SER A 194 6.67 8.13 12.55
CA SER A 194 6.68 6.78 13.13
C SER A 194 5.25 6.24 13.34
N ALA A 195 4.34 7.06 13.87
CA ALA A 195 2.93 6.67 14.04
C ALA A 195 2.27 6.34 12.69
N VAL A 196 2.48 7.19 11.68
CA VAL A 196 2.02 6.93 10.30
C VAL A 196 2.61 5.64 9.75
N ALA A 197 3.92 5.41 9.93
CA ALA A 197 4.56 4.17 9.52
C ALA A 197 3.95 2.94 10.22
N GLY A 198 3.59 3.04 11.50
CA GLY A 198 2.95 1.93 12.22
C GLY A 198 1.54 1.62 11.73
N ILE A 199 0.74 2.65 11.42
CA ILE A 199 -0.59 2.47 10.81
C ILE A 199 -0.46 1.84 9.42
N LEU A 200 0.48 2.33 8.60
CA LEU A 200 0.72 1.78 7.27
C LEU A 200 1.24 0.34 7.33
N MET A 201 2.12 0.01 8.27
CA MET A 201 2.60 -1.36 8.48
C MET A 201 1.45 -2.29 8.90
N ALA A 202 0.55 -1.83 9.76
CA ALA A 202 -0.64 -2.59 10.14
C ALA A 202 -1.58 -2.82 8.94
N ALA A 203 -1.83 -1.78 8.14
CA ALA A 203 -2.68 -1.89 6.96
C ALA A 203 -2.07 -2.82 5.88
N VAL A 204 -0.76 -2.73 5.63
CA VAL A 204 -0.05 -3.64 4.72
C VAL A 204 -0.09 -5.08 5.23
N GLY A 205 0.25 -5.31 6.50
CA GLY A 205 0.26 -6.65 7.07
C GLY A 205 -1.14 -7.28 7.23
N ALA A 206 -2.18 -6.46 7.41
CA ALA A 206 -3.56 -6.91 7.37
C ALA A 206 -4.01 -7.26 5.95
N SER A 207 -3.56 -6.52 4.93
CA SER A 207 -3.95 -6.76 3.53
C SER A 207 -3.18 -7.90 2.88
N ALA A 208 -1.91 -8.08 3.24
CA ALA A 208 -1.06 -9.16 2.75
C ALA A 208 -0.20 -9.73 3.89
N PRO A 209 -0.77 -10.62 4.73
CA PRO A 209 -0.04 -11.32 5.79
C PRO A 209 1.24 -11.99 5.32
N SER A 210 1.28 -12.48 4.08
CA SER A 210 2.47 -13.07 3.46
C SER A 210 3.66 -12.10 3.34
N LEU A 211 3.42 -10.79 3.29
CA LEU A 211 4.47 -9.75 3.24
C LEU A 211 5.03 -9.37 4.61
N VAL A 212 4.38 -9.77 5.71
CA VAL A 212 4.78 -9.40 7.08
C VAL A 212 6.23 -9.79 7.38
N PRO A 213 6.71 -11.02 7.08
CA PRO A 213 8.10 -11.39 7.32
C PRO A 213 9.10 -10.47 6.59
N ALA A 214 8.85 -10.16 5.32
CA ALA A 214 9.71 -9.30 4.52
C ALA A 214 9.75 -7.86 5.06
N VAL A 215 8.57 -7.31 5.40
CA VAL A 215 8.44 -5.97 5.97
C VAL A 215 9.12 -5.88 7.35
N LEU A 216 9.00 -6.92 8.18
CA LEU A 216 9.68 -6.98 9.48
C LEU A 216 11.20 -7.04 9.31
N VAL A 217 11.73 -7.80 8.36
CA VAL A 217 13.18 -7.82 8.08
C VAL A 217 13.68 -6.43 7.67
N LEU A 218 12.99 -5.75 6.76
CA LEU A 218 13.33 -4.39 6.35
C LEU A 218 13.26 -3.40 7.52
N TRP A 219 12.25 -3.54 8.38
CA TRP A 219 12.11 -2.75 9.59
C TRP A 219 13.25 -2.99 10.59
N VAL A 220 13.68 -4.24 10.81
CA VAL A 220 14.84 -4.56 11.66
C VAL A 220 16.08 -3.89 11.11
N VAL A 221 16.34 -4.02 9.80
CA VAL A 221 17.49 -3.37 9.14
C VAL A 221 17.44 -1.85 9.32
N ALA A 222 16.28 -1.23 9.12
CA ALA A 222 16.11 0.21 9.32
C ALA A 222 16.33 0.63 10.78
N THR A 223 15.85 -0.16 11.74
CA THR A 223 15.97 0.09 13.18
C THR A 223 17.42 0.00 13.64
N VAL A 224 18.14 -1.04 13.20
CA VAL A 224 19.57 -1.23 13.50
C VAL A 224 20.40 -0.07 12.91
N ARG A 225 20.12 0.33 11.66
CA ARG A 225 20.80 1.45 11.00
C ARG A 225 20.49 2.82 11.63
N ALA A 226 19.35 2.97 12.29
CA ALA A 226 18.96 4.23 12.92
C ALA A 226 19.76 4.56 14.19
N GLY A 227 20.47 3.59 14.79
CA GLY A 227 21.34 3.77 15.95
C GLY A 227 20.64 4.48 17.10
N ARG A 228 21.13 5.67 17.51
CA ARG A 228 20.55 6.48 18.61
C ARG A 228 19.09 6.90 18.39
N ARG A 229 18.56 6.79 17.17
CA ARG A 229 17.16 7.13 16.84
C ARG A 229 16.23 5.91 16.80
N ALA A 230 16.75 4.72 17.09
CA ALA A 230 16.00 3.45 17.04
C ALA A 230 14.74 3.45 17.91
N GLY A 231 14.74 4.16 19.05
CA GLY A 231 13.56 4.22 19.94
C GLY A 231 12.27 4.67 19.25
N ARG A 232 12.36 5.47 18.18
CA ARG A 232 11.19 5.88 17.39
C ARG A 232 10.75 4.81 16.40
N LEU A 233 11.63 3.92 15.95
CA LEU A 233 11.31 2.89 14.98
C LEU A 233 10.76 1.63 15.66
N VAL A 234 11.14 1.38 16.91
CA VAL A 234 10.66 0.23 17.69
C VAL A 234 9.14 0.22 17.85
N THR A 235 8.49 1.38 17.82
CA THR A 235 7.02 1.49 17.95
C THR A 235 6.26 1.16 16.67
N ILE A 236 6.92 1.07 15.52
CA ILE A 236 6.28 0.87 14.21
C ILE A 236 5.48 -0.46 14.15
N PRO A 237 5.99 -1.63 14.58
CA PRO A 237 5.22 -2.87 14.48
C PRO A 237 4.06 -2.98 15.49
N VAL A 238 3.98 -2.10 16.48
CA VAL A 238 2.99 -2.22 17.58
C VAL A 238 1.54 -2.29 17.08
N PRO A 239 1.07 -1.42 16.16
CA PRO A 239 -0.31 -1.49 15.68
C PRO A 239 -0.60 -2.77 14.89
N LEU A 240 0.37 -3.28 14.12
CA LEU A 240 0.24 -4.55 13.40
C LEU A 240 0.08 -5.72 14.38
N LEU A 241 0.95 -5.77 15.41
CA LEU A 241 0.91 -6.81 16.42
C LEU A 241 -0.41 -6.78 17.19
N ALA A 242 -0.91 -5.60 17.55
CA ALA A 242 -2.19 -5.45 18.24
C ALA A 242 -3.37 -5.99 17.40
N LEU A 243 -3.35 -5.75 16.09
CA LEU A 243 -4.40 -6.19 15.17
C LEU A 243 -4.38 -7.71 14.94
N VAL A 244 -3.17 -8.28 14.84
CA VAL A 244 -2.96 -9.68 14.46
C VAL A 244 -2.94 -10.62 15.68
N ALA A 245 -2.66 -10.11 16.89
CA ALA A 245 -2.54 -10.92 18.11
C ALA A 245 -3.73 -11.85 18.42
N PRO A 246 -5.01 -11.40 18.32
CA PRO A 246 -6.14 -12.30 18.58
C PRO A 246 -6.19 -13.47 17.60
N LEU A 247 -5.92 -13.21 16.32
CA LEU A 247 -5.90 -14.23 15.28
C LEU A 247 -4.74 -15.21 15.47
N VAL A 248 -3.55 -14.71 15.80
CA VAL A 248 -2.37 -15.54 16.09
C VAL A 248 -2.65 -16.48 17.25
N ALA A 249 -3.15 -15.95 18.38
CA ALA A 249 -3.49 -16.76 19.53
C ALA A 249 -4.50 -17.86 19.14
N TYR A 250 -5.56 -17.49 18.42
CA TYR A 250 -6.56 -18.45 17.96
C TYR A 250 -5.99 -19.53 17.04
N ARG A 251 -5.20 -19.18 16.02
CA ARG A 251 -4.64 -20.13 15.04
C ARG A 251 -3.56 -21.04 15.64
N VAL A 252 -2.74 -20.52 16.56
CA VAL A 252 -1.74 -21.31 17.28
C VAL A 252 -2.41 -22.30 18.21
N MET A 253 -3.45 -21.90 18.93
CA MET A 253 -4.25 -22.81 19.77
C MET A 253 -4.94 -23.92 18.94
N GLN A 254 -5.28 -23.64 17.69
CA GLN A 254 -5.84 -24.61 16.75
C GLN A 254 -4.78 -25.50 16.05
N GLY A 255 -3.48 -25.35 16.38
CA GLY A 255 -2.40 -26.12 15.76
C GLY A 255 -2.15 -25.78 14.29
N GLN A 256 -2.63 -24.63 13.80
CA GLN A 256 -2.52 -24.20 12.40
C GLN A 256 -1.73 -22.89 12.24
N PRO A 257 -0.45 -22.83 12.67
CA PRO A 257 0.32 -21.59 12.62
C PRO A 257 0.60 -21.12 11.19
N LEU A 258 0.73 -22.05 10.23
CA LEU A 258 1.01 -21.72 8.82
C LEU A 258 -0.17 -21.01 8.14
N ALA A 259 -1.40 -21.18 8.66
CA ALA A 259 -2.57 -20.50 8.13
C ALA A 259 -2.52 -18.97 8.35
N LEU A 260 -1.61 -18.47 9.20
CA LEU A 260 -1.41 -17.03 9.42
C LEU A 260 -0.73 -16.32 8.24
N ALA A 261 -0.03 -17.05 7.37
CA ALA A 261 0.62 -16.49 6.20
C ALA A 261 -0.29 -16.44 4.96
N ALA A 262 -1.50 -17.01 5.05
CA ALA A 262 -2.44 -17.01 3.94
C ALA A 262 -3.04 -15.60 3.76
N ASP A 263 -3.04 -15.11 2.52
CA ASP A 263 -3.62 -13.82 2.21
C ASP A 263 -5.16 -13.88 2.24
N PRO A 264 -5.84 -12.78 2.64
CA PRO A 264 -7.29 -12.70 2.75
C PRO A 264 -7.93 -12.58 1.35
N ALA A 265 -7.96 -13.69 0.62
CA ALA A 265 -8.40 -13.77 -0.76
C ALA A 265 -9.28 -15.01 -0.96
N VAL A 266 -10.12 -14.99 -2.00
CA VAL A 266 -10.88 -16.18 -2.39
C VAL A 266 -9.87 -17.19 -2.96
N PRO A 267 -9.82 -18.44 -2.47
CA PRO A 267 -8.91 -19.44 -3.00
C PRO A 267 -9.16 -19.63 -4.50
N ALA A 268 -8.15 -19.32 -5.30
CA ALA A 268 -8.16 -19.50 -6.76
C ALA A 268 -6.88 -20.23 -7.18
N GLY A 269 -7.01 -21.19 -8.09
CA GLY A 269 -5.87 -21.87 -8.68
C GLY A 269 -5.10 -20.94 -9.62
N PHE A 270 -3.77 -20.97 -9.56
CA PHE A 270 -2.92 -20.22 -10.48
C PHE A 270 -1.69 -21.05 -10.86
N THR A 271 -1.13 -20.78 -12.03
CA THR A 271 0.16 -21.33 -12.46
C THR A 271 1.25 -20.31 -12.15
N PRO A 272 2.15 -20.58 -11.18
CA PRO A 272 3.23 -19.66 -10.84
C PRO A 272 4.16 -19.45 -12.04
N ALA A 273 4.79 -18.27 -12.10
CA ALA A 273 5.82 -18.01 -13.08
C ALA A 273 7.08 -18.85 -12.81
N ASP A 274 7.85 -19.06 -13.86
CA ASP A 274 9.18 -19.63 -13.83
C ASP A 274 10.10 -18.81 -12.91
N VAL A 275 11.20 -19.40 -12.42
CA VAL A 275 12.14 -18.71 -11.49
C VAL A 275 12.63 -17.35 -12.02
N PRO A 276 13.01 -17.19 -13.30
CA PRO A 276 13.35 -15.87 -13.84
C PRO A 276 12.16 -14.90 -13.86
N GLY A 277 10.96 -15.40 -14.15
CA GLY A 277 9.73 -14.61 -14.09
C GLY A 277 9.44 -14.09 -12.68
N LEU A 278 9.57 -14.93 -11.66
CA LEU A 278 9.46 -14.53 -10.26
C LEU A 278 10.52 -13.48 -9.87
N ALA A 279 11.76 -13.64 -10.33
CA ALA A 279 12.83 -12.67 -10.08
C ALA A 279 12.56 -11.29 -10.74
N LEU A 280 11.87 -11.28 -11.87
CA LEU A 280 11.39 -10.06 -12.55
C LEU A 280 10.08 -9.51 -11.98
N GLY A 281 9.50 -10.17 -10.97
CA GLY A 281 8.28 -9.72 -10.28
C GLY A 281 6.98 -10.19 -10.93
N PHE A 282 7.01 -11.20 -11.80
CA PHE A 282 5.81 -11.83 -12.35
C PHE A 282 5.30 -12.91 -11.37
N PRO A 283 4.11 -12.75 -10.76
CA PRO A 283 3.57 -13.74 -9.83
C PRO A 283 2.99 -14.99 -10.52
N THR A 284 2.58 -14.87 -11.79
CA THR A 284 1.97 -15.95 -12.59
C THR A 284 2.65 -16.07 -13.95
N ALA A 285 2.58 -17.26 -14.55
CA ALA A 285 3.03 -17.45 -15.92
C ALA A 285 2.29 -16.52 -16.90
N GLY A 286 2.98 -16.06 -17.96
CA GLY A 286 2.44 -15.17 -18.98
C GLY A 286 2.94 -13.72 -18.88
N LEU A 287 2.24 -12.79 -19.54
CA LEU A 287 2.68 -11.40 -19.68
C LEU A 287 2.25 -10.50 -18.51
N GLY A 288 2.04 -11.01 -17.30
CA GLY A 288 1.96 -10.14 -16.12
C GLY A 288 0.81 -9.12 -16.08
N GLY A 289 -0.33 -9.40 -16.71
CA GLY A 289 -1.46 -8.44 -16.83
C GLY A 289 -1.25 -7.33 -17.88
N TRP A 290 -0.11 -7.32 -18.58
CA TRP A 290 0.16 -6.36 -19.65
C TRP A 290 -0.68 -6.63 -20.91
N ALA A 291 -1.01 -7.88 -21.19
CA ALA A 291 -1.92 -8.22 -22.29
C ALA A 291 -3.30 -7.57 -22.10
N ASP A 292 -3.89 -7.75 -20.92
CA ASP A 292 -5.19 -7.15 -20.55
C ASP A 292 -5.16 -5.62 -20.56
N LEU A 293 -4.01 -5.03 -20.18
CA LEU A 293 -3.81 -3.59 -20.26
C LEU A 293 -3.86 -3.11 -21.71
N VAL A 294 -3.13 -3.76 -22.62
CA VAL A 294 -3.07 -3.35 -24.03
C VAL A 294 -4.37 -3.64 -24.77
N ASP A 295 -5.04 -4.75 -24.46
CA ASP A 295 -6.39 -5.04 -24.97
C ASP A 295 -7.38 -3.97 -24.50
N GLY A 296 -7.26 -3.52 -23.24
CA GLY A 296 -8.04 -2.40 -22.69
C GLY A 296 -7.78 -1.05 -23.38
N LEU A 297 -6.60 -0.86 -23.99
CA LEU A 297 -6.29 0.33 -24.79
C LEU A 297 -6.94 0.29 -26.19
N GLY A 298 -7.59 -0.81 -26.57
CA GLY A 298 -8.14 -1.00 -27.92
C GLY A 298 -7.06 -1.08 -29.00
N LEU A 299 -5.80 -1.29 -28.61
CA LEU A 299 -4.64 -1.35 -29.51
C LEU A 299 -4.47 -2.72 -30.18
N GLY A 300 -5.31 -3.70 -29.82
CA GLY A 300 -5.38 -5.03 -30.44
C GLY A 300 -4.01 -5.70 -30.48
N LEU A 301 -3.58 -6.33 -29.39
CA LEU A 301 -2.52 -7.33 -29.53
C LEU A 301 -3.14 -8.54 -30.24
N PRO A 302 -2.43 -9.19 -31.18
CA PRO A 302 -2.87 -10.49 -31.67
C PRO A 302 -2.96 -11.43 -30.46
N GLY A 303 -4.19 -11.81 -30.12
CA GLY A 303 -4.47 -12.85 -29.14
C GLY A 303 -3.69 -14.09 -29.53
N ALA A 304 -2.85 -14.56 -28.60
CA ALA A 304 -1.79 -15.54 -28.80
C ALA A 304 -0.55 -15.01 -29.54
N VAL A 305 0.36 -14.39 -28.79
CA VAL A 305 1.78 -14.58 -29.08
C VAL A 305 2.13 -15.95 -28.49
N PRO A 306 2.32 -17.02 -29.29
CA PRO A 306 2.83 -18.27 -28.76
C PRO A 306 4.22 -17.98 -28.18
N LEU A 307 4.37 -18.22 -26.88
CA LEU A 307 5.67 -18.34 -26.25
C LEU A 307 6.38 -19.51 -26.97
N ILE A 308 7.29 -19.18 -27.89
CA ILE A 308 8.31 -20.12 -28.32
C ILE A 308 9.18 -20.35 -27.09
N ALA A 309 8.85 -21.40 -26.34
CA ALA A 309 9.76 -21.97 -25.37
C ALA A 309 11.01 -22.42 -26.13
N VAL A 310 12.09 -21.67 -25.99
CA VAL A 310 13.41 -22.21 -26.31
C VAL A 310 13.74 -23.15 -25.15
N ALA A 311 13.76 -24.44 -25.47
CA ALA A 311 14.19 -25.52 -24.59
C ALA A 311 15.65 -25.36 -24.17
#